data_AF-E2BA14-F1
#
_entry.id   AF-E2BA14-F1
#
_cell.length_a   1.000
_cell.length_b   1.000
_cell.length_c   1.000
_cell.angle_alpha   90.00
_cell.angle_beta   90.00
_cell.angle_gamma   90.00
#
_symmetry.space_group_name_H-M   'P 1'
#
loop_
_entity.id
_entity.type
_entity.pdbx_description
1 polymer ?
#
loop_
_entity_poly.entity_id
_entity_poly.type
_entity_poly.pdbx_seq_one_letter_code
_entity_poly.pdbx_strand_id
1 'polypeptide(L)' 'IWFQHDGAPVHFGLGPRQILNETFPLRWIGRRNRNEGGEDWPPRSPDLTPLDYYLWGHLKNKVYKTKPESIQE' A
#
# COMPACT_ATOMS: atom_id res chain seq x y z
N ILE A 1 -14.66 0.00 -6.09
CA ILE A 1 -13.55 -0.43 -5.21
C ILE A 1 -12.40 0.53 -5.49
N TRP A 2 -11.77 1.07 -4.44
CA TRP A 2 -10.56 1.89 -4.55
C TRP A 2 -9.37 1.06 -4.12
N PHE A 3 -8.24 1.22 -4.81
CA PHE A 3 -6.96 0.62 -4.42
C PHE A 3 -6.03 1.71 -3.88
N GLN A 4 -5.35 1.46 -2.78
CA GLN A 4 -4.38 2.40 -2.21
C GLN A 4 -3.12 1.63 -1.86
N HIS A 5 -1.96 2.16 -2.25
CA HIS A 5 -0.66 1.64 -1.86
C HIS A 5 0.31 2.79 -1.57
N ASP A 6 1.42 2.48 -0.93
CA ASP A 6 2.41 3.47 -0.56
C ASP A 6 3.24 3.94 -1.78
N GLY A 7 4.13 4.90 -1.52
CA GLY A 7 5.00 5.48 -2.53
C GLY A 7 6.26 4.67 -2.84
N ALA A 8 6.37 3.39 -2.47
CA ALA A 8 7.61 2.64 -2.65
C ALA A 8 8.00 2.55 -4.15
N PRO A 9 9.30 2.67 -4.50
CA PRO A 9 9.73 2.71 -5.91
C PRO A 9 9.28 1.51 -6.75
N VAL A 10 9.22 0.33 -6.14
CA VAL A 10 8.80 -0.92 -6.80
C VAL A 10 7.37 -0.89 -7.31
N HIS A 11 6.48 -0.13 -6.64
CA HIS A 11 5.08 -0.02 -7.05
C HIS A 11 4.84 1.02 -8.14
N PHE A 12 5.85 1.84 -8.47
CA PHE A 12 5.76 2.85 -9.53
C PHE A 12 6.23 2.35 -10.91
N GLY A 13 6.61 1.06 -11.01
CA GLY A 13 6.97 0.45 -12.28
C GLY A 13 5.85 0.53 -13.32
N LEU A 14 6.22 0.50 -14.62
CA LEU A 14 5.25 0.54 -15.72
C LEU A 14 4.24 -0.62 -15.67
N GLY A 15 4.70 -1.85 -15.44
CA GLY A 15 3.85 -3.04 -15.39
C GLY A 15 2.78 -2.96 -14.29
N PRO A 16 3.15 -2.72 -13.01
CA PRO A 16 2.18 -2.51 -11.94
C PRO A 16 1.15 -1.41 -12.25
N ARG A 17 1.59 -0.27 -12.82
CA ARG A 17 0.67 0.82 -13.19
C ARG A 17 -0.31 0.42 -14.27
N GLN A 18 0.12 -0.30 -15.31
CA GLN A 18 -0.78 -0.82 -16.35
C GLN A 18 -1.87 -1.71 -15.75
N ILE A 19 -1.48 -2.66 -14.88
CA ILE A 19 -2.42 -3.54 -14.19
C ILE A 19 -3.41 -2.73 -13.34
N LEU A 20 -2.93 -1.71 -12.61
CA LEU A 20 -3.79 -0.87 -11.78
C LEU A 20 -4.75 0.00 -12.60
N ASN A 21 -4.31 0.53 -13.74
CA ASN A 21 -5.17 1.28 -14.66
C ASN A 21 -6.25 0.40 -15.29
N GLU A 22 -5.94 -0.85 -15.63
CA GLU A 22 -6.91 -1.80 -16.17
C GLU A 22 -7.89 -2.31 -15.10
N THR A 23 -7.38 -2.61 -13.90
CA THR A 23 -8.17 -3.23 -12.81
C THR A 23 -8.99 -2.18 -12.05
N PHE A 24 -8.41 -1.00 -11.82
CA PHE A 24 -8.97 0.09 -11.01
C PHE A 24 -8.93 1.42 -11.78
N PRO A 25 -9.59 1.54 -12.94
CA PRO A 25 -9.53 2.74 -13.76
C PRO A 25 -9.95 3.97 -12.94
N LEU A 26 -9.05 4.96 -12.86
CA LEU A 26 -9.18 6.21 -12.10
C LEU A 26 -9.52 6.02 -10.60
N ARG A 27 -9.34 4.82 -10.06
CA ARG A 27 -9.73 4.42 -8.70
C ARG A 27 -8.59 3.75 -7.94
N TRP A 28 -7.36 4.19 -8.22
CA TRP A 28 -6.21 3.82 -7.42
C TRP A 28 -5.43 5.05 -6.98
N ILE A 29 -4.78 4.96 -5.82
CA ILE A 29 -4.00 6.03 -5.20
C ILE A 29 -2.57 5.51 -5.03
N GLY A 30 -1.60 6.28 -5.52
CA GLY A 30 -0.21 5.88 -5.53
C GLY A 30 0.71 7.00 -5.97
N ARG A 31 1.99 6.68 -6.16
CA ARG A 31 3.00 7.68 -6.52
C ARG A 31 2.80 8.18 -7.96
N ARG A 32 2.76 9.51 -8.16
CA ARG A 32 2.73 10.18 -9.50
C ARG A 32 1.58 9.72 -10.40
N ASN A 33 0.41 9.48 -9.83
CA ASN A 33 -0.80 9.08 -10.52
C ASN A 33 -1.60 10.27 -11.11
N ARG A 34 -1.30 11.52 -10.70
CA ARG A 34 -2.00 12.72 -11.19
C ARG A 34 -1.96 12.85 -12.72
N ASN A 35 -0.90 12.41 -13.37
CA ASN A 35 -0.78 12.46 -14.85
C ASN A 35 -1.63 11.41 -15.57
N GLU A 36 -2.11 10.39 -14.84
CA GLU A 36 -2.92 9.28 -15.35
C GLU A 36 -4.39 9.41 -14.90
N GLY A 37 -4.74 10.54 -14.26
CA GLY A 37 -6.10 10.86 -13.80
C GLY A 37 -6.47 10.28 -12.43
N GLY A 38 -5.51 9.68 -11.71
CA GLY A 38 -5.71 9.24 -10.32
C GLY A 38 -5.12 10.19 -9.29
N GLU A 39 -5.31 9.86 -8.01
CA GLU A 39 -4.86 10.70 -6.89
C GLU A 39 -3.41 10.39 -6.49
N ASP A 40 -2.62 11.44 -6.26
CA ASP A 40 -1.21 11.33 -5.85
C ASP A 40 -1.10 11.03 -4.35
N TRP A 41 -0.28 10.03 -4.00
CA TRP A 41 0.10 9.76 -2.62
C TRP A 41 1.20 10.73 -2.14
N PRO A 42 1.01 11.43 -1.01
CA PRO A 42 2.06 12.27 -0.45
C PRO A 42 3.28 11.43 -0.02
N PRO A 43 4.50 11.92 -0.27
CA PRO A 43 5.71 11.19 0.10
C PRO A 43 5.86 11.14 1.63
N ARG A 44 6.21 9.95 2.15
CA ARG A 44 6.46 9.71 3.58
C ARG A 44 5.25 9.97 4.49
N SER A 45 4.07 9.53 4.05
CA SER A 45 2.83 9.62 4.83
C SER A 45 2.31 8.24 5.29
N PRO A 46 3.02 7.56 6.22
CA PRO A 46 2.55 6.29 6.78
C PRO A 46 1.28 6.47 7.64
N ASP A 47 1.03 7.67 8.14
CA ASP A 47 -0.17 8.06 8.88
C ASP A 47 -1.44 7.96 8.03
N LEU A 48 -1.31 8.05 6.71
CA LEU A 48 -2.45 7.98 5.79
C LEU A 48 -2.69 6.56 5.25
N THR A 49 -1.73 5.63 5.40
CA THR A 49 -1.89 4.24 4.96
C THR A 49 -2.49 3.40 6.09
N PRO A 50 -3.68 2.79 5.96
CA PRO A 50 -4.28 1.99 7.03
C PRO A 50 -3.40 0.83 7.50
N LEU A 51 -2.58 0.27 6.58
CA LEU A 51 -1.62 -0.78 6.91
C LEU A 51 -0.54 -0.27 7.86
N ASP A 52 0.05 0.90 7.59
CA ASP A 52 1.13 1.46 8.39
C ASP A 52 0.62 2.14 9.67
N TYR A 53 -0.46 2.92 9.57
CA TYR A 53 -1.09 3.60 10.69
C TYR A 53 -1.63 2.64 11.76
N TYR A 54 -2.24 1.52 11.34
CA TYR A 54 -2.96 0.62 12.24
C TYR A 54 -2.49 -0.83 12.16
N LEU A 55 -2.59 -1.48 10.99
CA LEU A 55 -2.47 -2.93 10.91
C LEU A 55 -1.11 -3.44 11.40
N TRP A 56 -0.01 -2.86 10.92
CA TRP A 56 1.33 -3.31 11.28
C TRP A 56 1.62 -3.12 12.76
N GLY A 57 1.16 -2.03 13.37
CA GLY A 57 1.25 -1.82 14.83
C GLY A 57 0.45 -2.85 15.61
N HIS A 58 -0.78 -3.14 15.19
CA HIS A 58 -1.63 -4.16 15.80
C HIS A 58 -1.06 -5.57 15.69
N LEU A 59 -0.60 -5.95 14.51
CA LEU A 59 0.03 -7.25 14.26
C LEU A 59 1.32 -7.40 15.06
N LYS A 60 2.15 -6.36 15.10
CA LYS A 60 3.35 -6.32 15.93
C LYS A 60 3.04 -6.61 17.40
N ASN A 61 2.00 -5.97 17.95
CA ASN A 61 1.54 -6.20 19.32
C ASN A 61 1.02 -7.63 19.57
N LYS A 62 0.55 -8.34 18.54
CA LYS A 62 0.14 -9.74 18.65
C LYS A 62 1.32 -10.69 18.54
N VAL A 63 2.14 -10.52 17.50
CA VAL A 63 3.30 -11.39 17.21
C VAL A 63 4.34 -11.32 18.34
N TYR A 64 4.53 -10.17 18.98
CA TYR A 64 5.47 -10.09 20.10
C TYR A 64 4.92 -10.62 21.44
N LYS A 65 3.65 -11.02 21.53
CA LYS A 65 3.14 -11.70 22.75
C LYS A 65 3.68 -13.12 22.89
N THR A 66 3.88 -13.80 21.76
CA THR A 66 4.33 -15.19 21.70
C THR A 66 5.33 -15.31 20.57
N LYS A 67 6.55 -15.72 20.87
CA LYS A 67 7.58 -15.91 19.85
C LYS A 67 7.08 -16.95 18.83
N PRO A 68 6.90 -16.59 17.54
CA PRO A 68 6.50 -17.56 16.53
C PRO A 68 7.60 -18.62 16.35
N GLU A 69 7.21 -19.88 16.25
CA GLU A 69 8.15 -21.01 16.11
C GLU A 69 8.32 -21.44 14.66
N SER A 70 7.36 -21.11 13.79
CA SER A 70 7.40 -21.46 12.37
C SER A 70 6.68 -20.42 11.50
N ILE A 71 6.73 -20.60 10.17
CA ILE A 71 5.98 -19.77 9.21
C ILE A 71 4.49 -20.16 9.17
N GLN A 72 4.18 -21.41 9.51
CA GLN A 72 2.84 -21.99 9.44
C GLN A 72 1.96 -21.63 10.65
N GLU A 73 2.55 -21.00 11.65
CA GLU A 73 1.92 -20.56 12.90
C GLU A 73 1.55 -19.07 12.83
#